data_AF-A0A7C5IDP0-F1
#
_entry.id   AF-A0A7C5IDP0-F1
#
_cell.length_a   1.000
_cell.length_b   1.000
_cell.length_c   1.000
_cell.angle_alpha   90.00
_cell.angle_beta   90.00
_cell.angle_gamma   90.00
#
_symmetry.space_group_name_H-M   'P 1'
#
loop_
_entity.id
_entity.type
_entity.pdbx_description
1 polymer ?
#
loop_
_entity_poly.entity_id
_entity_poly.type
_entity_poly.pdbx_seq_one_letter_code
_entity_poly.pdbx_strand_id
1 'polypeptide(L)'
;MEFKDVEEFRGLITELALPRHADVLFGIRCAVCGKSDRISLLESPEELDGKLAKYDRYKELWSMCKIQNEELAVCKFCGYVLSIDWSEKSASVVTG
;
A
#
# COMPACT_ATOMS: atom_id res chain seq x y z
N MET A 1 -5.43 -9.72 -10.46
CA MET A 1 -6.29 -8.79 -9.68
C MET A 1 -7.01 -7.88 -10.66
N GLU A 2 -8.29 -7.61 -10.46
CA GLU A 2 -9.04 -6.73 -11.36
C GLU A 2 -8.81 -5.26 -10.98
N PHE A 3 -8.98 -4.33 -11.95
CA PHE A 3 -8.88 -2.89 -11.68
C PHE A 3 -9.78 -2.44 -10.52
N LYS A 4 -10.93 -3.10 -10.37
CA LYS A 4 -11.90 -2.84 -9.30
C LYS A 4 -11.33 -3.14 -7.90
N ASP A 5 -10.53 -4.19 -7.76
CA ASP A 5 -9.93 -4.56 -6.47
C ASP A 5 -8.87 -3.54 -6.04
N VAL A 6 -8.09 -3.00 -6.99
CA VAL A 6 -7.11 -1.94 -6.71
C VAL A 6 -7.79 -0.66 -6.23
N GLU A 7 -8.87 -0.25 -6.91
CA GLU A 7 -9.64 0.92 -6.49
C GLU A 7 -10.35 0.70 -5.15
N GLU A 8 -10.90 -0.48 -4.91
CA GLU A 8 -11.46 -0.88 -3.61
C GLU A 8 -10.40 -0.80 -2.51
N PHE A 9 -9.20 -1.30 -2.78
CA PHE A 9 -8.12 -1.29 -1.80
C PHE A 9 -7.69 0.14 -1.44
N ARG A 10 -7.59 1.02 -2.43
CA ARG A 10 -7.33 2.46 -2.22
C ARG A 10 -8.44 3.12 -1.39
N GLY A 11 -9.70 2.75 -1.66
CA GLY A 11 -10.85 3.17 -0.87
C GLY A 11 -10.72 2.76 0.60
N LEU A 12 -10.44 1.48 0.85
CA LEU A 12 -10.28 0.95 2.21
C LEU A 12 -9.13 1.59 2.98
N ILE A 13 -7.98 1.79 2.34
CA ILE A 13 -6.82 2.48 2.95
C ILE A 13 -7.23 3.88 3.40
N THR A 14 -8.00 4.59 2.59
CA THR A 14 -8.48 5.94 2.91
C THR A 14 -9.53 5.90 4.04
N GLU A 15 -10.51 5.00 3.97
CA GLU A 15 -11.55 4.86 4.98
C GLU A 15 -11.01 4.44 6.35
N LEU A 16 -10.01 3.57 6.38
CA LEU A 16 -9.34 3.10 7.58
C LEU A 16 -8.24 4.08 8.07
N ALA A 17 -8.03 5.19 7.35
CA ALA A 17 -7.00 6.18 7.61
C ALA A 17 -5.58 5.57 7.73
N LEU A 18 -5.25 4.66 6.83
CA LEU A 18 -3.95 3.98 6.76
C LEU A 18 -2.97 4.71 5.81
N PRO A 19 -1.67 4.63 6.07
CA PRO A 19 -1.06 4.04 7.26
C PRO A 19 -1.16 4.97 8.48
N ARG A 20 -1.36 4.39 9.67
CA ARG A 20 -1.41 5.09 10.96
C ARG A 20 -0.03 5.62 11.35
N HIS A 21 1.01 4.86 11.06
CA HIS A 21 2.39 5.27 11.21
C HIS A 21 2.86 5.95 9.93
N ALA A 22 3.18 7.24 10.04
CA ALA A 22 3.52 8.08 8.90
C ALA A 22 5.01 8.04 8.53
N ASP A 23 5.67 6.89 8.70
CA ASP A 23 7.05 6.73 8.28
C ASP A 23 7.16 6.94 6.78
N VAL A 24 8.09 7.80 6.36
CA VAL A 24 8.24 8.21 4.97
C VAL A 24 9.49 7.56 4.41
N LEU A 25 9.33 6.90 3.27
CA LEU A 25 10.42 6.34 2.48
C LEU A 25 11.08 7.46 1.68
N PHE A 26 12.32 7.80 2.05
CA PHE A 26 13.14 8.78 1.35
C PHE A 26 13.83 8.16 0.13
N GLY A 27 13.92 8.92 -0.95
CA GLY A 27 14.62 8.50 -2.17
C GLY A 27 13.85 7.50 -3.05
N ILE A 28 12.65 7.08 -2.66
CA ILE A 28 11.76 6.27 -3.49
C ILE A 28 10.79 7.18 -4.26
N ARG A 29 10.66 6.94 -5.56
CA ARG A 29 9.78 7.70 -6.45
C ARG A 29 8.53 6.88 -6.80
N CYS A 30 7.36 7.49 -6.69
CA CYS A 30 6.10 6.84 -7.04
C CYS A 30 6.05 6.55 -8.54
N ALA A 31 5.83 5.28 -8.91
CA ALA A 31 5.70 4.85 -10.30
C ALA A 31 4.50 5.46 -11.05
N VAL A 32 3.49 5.96 -10.33
CA VAL A 32 2.27 6.54 -10.93
C VAL A 32 2.41 8.04 -11.16
N CYS A 33 2.67 8.82 -10.10
CA CYS A 33 2.68 10.28 -10.19
C CYS A 33 4.08 10.89 -10.31
N GLY A 34 5.14 10.08 -10.22
CA GLY A 34 6.52 10.54 -10.30
C GLY A 34 6.96 11.42 -9.14
N LYS A 35 6.22 11.52 -8.04
CA LYS A 35 6.63 12.26 -6.83
C LYS A 35 7.39 11.35 -5.87
N SER A 36 8.35 11.93 -5.14
CA SER A 36 9.12 11.27 -4.08
C SER A 36 8.74 11.78 -2.69
N ASP A 37 9.32 11.19 -1.64
CA ASP A 37 9.35 11.72 -0.26
C ASP A 37 7.99 11.85 0.44
N ARG A 38 6.97 11.14 -0.05
CA ARG A 38 5.68 10.94 0.63
C ARG A 38 5.10 9.55 0.35
N ILE A 39 5.97 8.56 0.29
CA ILE A 39 5.59 7.16 0.22
C ILE A 39 5.69 6.63 1.65
N SER A 40 4.63 6.01 2.16
CA SER A 40 4.60 5.43 3.49
C SER A 40 4.25 3.96 3.43
N LEU A 41 4.93 3.13 4.22
CA LEU A 41 4.63 1.71 4.33
C LEU A 41 3.21 1.52 4.84
N LEU A 42 2.50 0.57 4.26
CA LEU A 42 1.20 0.11 4.73
C LEU A 42 1.42 -0.93 5.82
N GLU A 43 0.76 -0.73 6.96
CA GLU A 43 0.74 -1.72 8.04
C GLU A 43 0.26 -3.08 7.50
N SER A 44 0.96 -4.13 7.91
CA SER A 44 0.48 -5.48 7.67
C SER A 44 -0.84 -5.71 8.42
N PRO A 45 -1.71 -6.60 7.91
CA PRO A 45 -2.95 -6.96 8.60
C PRO A 45 -2.73 -7.49 10.03
N GLU A 46 -1.53 -7.97 10.35
CA GLU A 46 -1.16 -8.46 11.68
C GLU A 46 -0.86 -7.34 12.68
N GLU A 47 -0.42 -6.17 12.18
CA GLU A 47 -0.21 -4.95 12.97
C GLU A 47 -1.52 -4.20 13.26
N LEU A 48 -2.58 -4.52 12.52
CA LEU A 48 -3.88 -3.88 12.66
C LEU A 48 -4.75 -4.65 13.67
N ASP A 49 -4.82 -4.14 14.90
CA ASP A 49 -5.82 -4.58 15.89
C ASP A 49 -7.23 -4.13 15.47
N GLY A 50 -7.98 -4.98 14.74
CA GLY A 50 -9.31 -4.66 14.25
C GLY A 50 -10.23 -5.87 14.08
N LYS A 51 -11.39 -5.87 14.75
CA LYS A 51 -12.45 -6.91 14.62
C LYS A 51 -13.58 -6.54 13.64
N LEU A 52 -13.36 -5.57 12.74
CA LEU A 52 -14.40 -5.14 11.78
C LEU A 52 -14.25 -5.88 10.45
N ALA A 53 -15.36 -6.23 9.82
CA ALA A 53 -15.40 -6.90 8.50
C ALA A 53 -14.61 -6.16 7.40
N LYS A 54 -14.44 -4.83 7.52
CA LYS A 54 -13.59 -4.05 6.61
C LYS A 54 -12.10 -4.42 6.70
N TYR A 55 -11.63 -4.86 7.87
CA TYR A 55 -10.26 -5.35 8.04
C TYR A 55 -10.06 -6.72 7.41
N ASP A 56 -11.08 -7.59 7.41
CA ASP A 56 -11.02 -8.86 6.69
C ASP A 56 -10.81 -8.62 5.20
N ARG A 57 -11.58 -7.69 4.62
CA ARG A 57 -11.43 -7.31 3.20
C ARG A 57 -10.08 -6.64 2.91
N TYR A 58 -9.61 -5.77 3.81
CA TYR A 58 -8.26 -5.21 3.72
C TYR A 58 -7.20 -6.32 3.72
N LYS A 59 -7.31 -7.31 4.60
CA LYS A 59 -6.38 -8.43 4.71
C LYS A 59 -6.35 -9.28 3.44
N GLU A 60 -7.51 -9.54 2.84
CA GLU A 60 -7.59 -10.24 1.56
C GLU A 60 -6.85 -9.49 0.46
N LEU A 61 -7.19 -8.21 0.26
CA LEU A 61 -6.60 -7.39 -0.80
C LEU A 61 -5.10 -7.16 -0.58
N TRP A 62 -4.68 -6.94 0.66
CA TRP A 62 -3.28 -6.82 1.03
C TRP A 62 -2.51 -8.10 0.71
N SER A 63 -3.08 -9.28 1.02
CA SER A 63 -2.44 -10.57 0.72
C SER A 63 -2.38 -10.86 -0.78
N MET A 64 -3.36 -10.41 -1.56
CA MET A 64 -3.33 -10.49 -3.03
C MET A 64 -2.27 -9.58 -3.65
N CYS A 65 -2.00 -8.44 -3.01
CA CYS A 65 -1.03 -7.45 -3.49
C CYS A 65 0.40 -7.77 -3.07
N LYS A 66 0.59 -8.50 -1.96
CA LYS A 66 1.93 -8.74 -1.40
C LYS A 66 2.71 -9.75 -2.23
N ILE A 67 3.79 -9.29 -2.83
CA ILE A 67 4.80 -10.13 -3.47
C ILE A 67 5.80 -10.61 -2.41
N GLN A 68 6.34 -11.83 -2.57
CA GLN A 68 7.37 -12.34 -1.66
C GLN A 68 8.60 -11.42 -1.68
N ASN A 69 9.08 -11.06 -0.48
CA ASN A 69 10.23 -10.17 -0.25
C ASN A 69 10.02 -8.69 -0.60
N GLU A 70 8.78 -8.27 -0.91
CA GLU A 70 8.42 -6.87 -1.10
C GLU A 70 7.50 -6.36 0.01
N GLU A 71 7.51 -5.05 0.21
CA GLU A 71 6.60 -4.37 1.13
C GLU A 71 5.58 -3.52 0.37
N LEU A 72 4.38 -3.41 0.93
CA LEU A 72 3.36 -2.54 0.37
C LEU A 72 3.48 -1.16 0.96
N ALA A 73 3.36 -0.15 0.12
CA ALA A 73 3.37 1.25 0.50
C ALA A 73 2.25 2.00 -0.20
N VAL A 74 1.91 3.18 0.30
CA VAL A 74 0.98 4.10 -0.35
C VAL A 74 1.66 5.43 -0.63
N CYS A 75 1.44 5.97 -1.81
CA CYS A 75 1.82 7.34 -2.11
C CYS A 75 0.78 8.30 -1.53
N LYS A 76 1.15 9.15 -0.56
CA LYS A 76 0.22 10.12 0.03
C LYS A 76 -0.19 11.27 -0.90
N PHE A 77 0.41 11.37 -2.08
CA PHE A 77 0.00 12.37 -3.09
C PHE A 77 -1.14 11.88 -3.97
N CYS A 78 -1.04 10.67 -4.51
CA CYS A 78 -2.05 10.12 -5.41
C CYS A 78 -2.89 9.00 -4.78
N GLY A 79 -2.55 8.54 -3.57
CA GLY A 79 -3.25 7.46 -2.88
C GLY A 79 -3.10 6.08 -3.55
N TYR A 80 -2.17 5.90 -4.49
CA TYR A 80 -1.91 4.60 -5.09
C TYR A 80 -1.10 3.71 -4.16
N VAL A 81 -1.47 2.44 -4.13
CA VAL A 81 -0.69 1.37 -3.51
C VAL A 81 0.46 1.00 -4.45
N LEU A 82 1.64 0.87 -3.86
CA LEU A 82 2.89 0.56 -4.52
C LEU A 82 3.50 -0.67 -3.85
N SER A 83 4.19 -1.47 -4.63
CA SER A 83 5.08 -2.49 -4.12
C SER A 83 6.50 -1.93 -4.07
N ILE A 84 7.22 -2.19 -2.99
CA ILE A 84 8.56 -1.68 -2.72
C ILE A 84 9.55 -2.83 -2.75
N ASP A 85 10.47 -2.78 -3.70
CA ASP A 85 11.64 -3.63 -3.73
C ASP A 85 12.81 -2.89 -3.04
N TRP A 86 13.20 -3.39 -1.87
CA TRP A 86 14.29 -2.82 -1.08
C TRP A 86 15.67 -3.09 -1.65
N SER A 87 15.83 -4.16 -2.45
CA SER A 87 17.10 -4.49 -3.10
C SER A 87 17.44 -3.47 -4.19
N GLU A 88 16.43 -3.02 -4.92
CA GLU A 88 16.56 -2.01 -5.99
C GLU A 88 16.19 -0.59 -5.53
N LYS A 89 15.61 -0.44 -4.33
CA LYS A 89 15.01 0.81 -3.83
C LYS A 89 14.02 1.42 -4.82
N SER A 90 13.26 0.56 -5.48
CA SER A 90 12.31 0.93 -6.52
C SER A 90 10.88 0.75 -6.02
N ALA A 91 9.95 1.52 -6.57
CA ALA A 91 8.53 1.32 -6.36
C ALA A 91 7.88 0.94 -7.69
N SER A 92 7.03 -0.08 -7.65
CA SER A 92 6.21 -0.53 -8.77
C SER A 92 4.73 -0.37 -8.40
N VAL A 93 3.87 -0.27 -9.41
CA VAL A 93 2.43 -0.32 -9.17
C VAL A 93 2.06 -1.76 -8.89
N VAL A 94 1.23 -2.00 -7.88
CA VAL A 94 0.68 -3.34 -7.69
C VAL A 94 -0.25 -3.64 -8.87
N THR A 95 0.24 -4.42 -9.82
CA THR A 95 -0.55 -4.94 -10.92
C THR A 95 -0.98 -6.34 -10.56
N GLY A 96 -2.27 -6.56 -10.70
CA GLY A 96 -2.90 -7.84 -10.42
C GLY A 96 -2.41 -9.06 -11.15
#